data_AF-A0A4X1TA34-F1
#
_entry.id   AF-A0A4X1TA34-F1
#
_cell.length_a   1.000
_cell.length_b   1.000
_cell.length_c   1.000
_cell.angle_alpha   90.00
_cell.angle_beta   90.00
_cell.angle_gamma   90.00
#
_symmetry.space_group_name_H-M   'P 1'
#
loop_
_entity.id
_entity.type
_entity.pdbx_description
1 polymer ?
#
loop_
_entity_poly.entity_id
_entity_poly.type
_entity_poly.pdbx_seq_one_letter_code
_entity_poly.pdbx_strand_id
1 'polypeptide(L)'
;MERKVSRIYLTSEPEIIHFLQVAWEKTLGSGFVITLTDGQSAWIGTVSESEISQEADDMALEKEKYVDELRKALVSGAGPTDTYKFNFSKDSCQFSFEKNLKDVSFRLGSFNLEKVANPAEVIRELICYCLDTISEKQAKNEHLQKENERLLRDWNDVQERFEKCVSAKEAVETDLYKRFILVLNEKKAKIRSLYKLLNEVQELEKNIEHKREIPTCSEMTTDRDSIYDESTDEENEIPPNPSVLTSATLKRDDSIISSPDVTDIAPSRKRRQRMQKNLGTEPKMASQELQLQEKEKPEFPEDFETSVHVYYDYLRA
;
A
#
# COMPACT_ATOMS: atom_id res chain seq x y z
N MET A 1 30.69 -9.45 0.42
CA MET A 1 30.98 -9.87 -0.97
C MET A 1 29.70 -10.40 -1.56
N GLU A 2 29.17 -9.69 -2.53
CA GLU A 2 28.00 -10.10 -3.30
C GLU A 2 28.46 -10.81 -4.57
N ARG A 3 27.60 -11.68 -5.10
CA ARG A 3 27.88 -12.44 -6.30
C ARG A 3 26.59 -12.67 -7.08
N LYS A 4 26.71 -12.73 -8.41
CA LYS A 4 25.65 -13.13 -9.31
C LYS A 4 26.18 -14.16 -10.29
N VAL A 5 25.39 -15.20 -10.51
CA VAL A 5 25.60 -16.17 -11.59
C VAL A 5 24.49 -15.98 -12.62
N SER A 6 24.88 -15.87 -13.89
CA SER A 6 24.02 -15.63 -15.04
C SER A 6 24.33 -16.67 -16.12
N ARG A 7 23.29 -17.16 -16.81
CA ARG A 7 23.46 -17.95 -18.02
C ARG A 7 23.62 -17.00 -19.21
N ILE A 8 24.58 -17.26 -20.09
CA ILE A 8 24.81 -16.46 -21.30
C ILE A 8 25.06 -17.36 -22.51
N TYR A 9 24.88 -16.80 -23.70
CA TYR A 9 25.21 -17.43 -24.97
C TYR A 9 26.29 -16.59 -25.66
N LEU A 10 27.35 -17.24 -26.10
CA LEU A 10 28.42 -16.59 -26.86
C LEU A 10 28.06 -16.60 -28.36
N THR A 11 28.35 -15.52 -29.06
CA THR A 11 28.10 -15.43 -30.51
C THR A 11 28.88 -16.48 -31.30
N SER A 12 30.08 -16.86 -30.83
CA SER A 12 30.93 -17.87 -31.47
C SER A 12 30.43 -19.31 -31.26
N GLU A 13 29.71 -19.56 -30.16
CA GLU A 13 29.26 -20.89 -29.74
C GLU A 13 27.81 -20.81 -29.23
N PRO A 14 26.83 -20.57 -30.12
CA PRO A 14 25.43 -20.31 -29.72
C PRO A 14 24.72 -21.55 -29.13
N GLU A 15 25.21 -22.75 -29.44
CA GLU A 15 24.62 -24.02 -28.97
C GLU A 15 25.06 -24.38 -27.55
N ILE A 16 26.16 -23.80 -27.05
CA ILE A 16 26.75 -24.13 -25.76
C ILE A 16 26.39 -23.04 -24.75
N ILE A 17 25.71 -23.45 -23.68
CA ILE A 17 25.40 -22.56 -22.56
C ILE A 17 26.68 -22.29 -21.78
N HIS A 18 26.98 -21.02 -21.58
CA HIS A 18 28.06 -20.58 -20.71
C HIS A 18 27.47 -19.96 -19.44
N PHE A 19 28.20 -20.07 -18.34
CA PHE A 19 27.86 -19.41 -17.08
C PHE A 19 28.85 -18.29 -16.81
N LEU A 20 28.29 -17.12 -16.52
CA LEU A 20 29.03 -15.94 -16.11
C LEU A 20 28.76 -15.67 -14.63
N GLN A 21 29.82 -15.70 -13.84
CA GLN A 21 29.80 -15.31 -12.45
C GLN A 21 30.49 -13.95 -12.31
N VAL A 22 29.83 -13.02 -11.63
CA VAL A 22 30.40 -11.72 -11.28
C VAL A 22 30.33 -11.56 -9.78
N ALA A 23 31.44 -11.21 -9.14
CA ALA A 23 31.54 -11.03 -7.70
C ALA A 23 32.17 -9.67 -7.35
N TRP A 24 31.56 -8.95 -6.41
CA TRP A 24 31.99 -7.62 -5.99
C TRP A 24 31.86 -7.45 -4.47
N GLU A 25 32.55 -6.47 -3.90
CA GLU A 25 32.54 -6.27 -2.44
C GLU A 25 31.36 -5.41 -1.98
N LYS A 26 31.36 -4.14 -2.38
CA LYS A 26 30.36 -3.12 -1.97
C LYS A 26 29.52 -2.66 -3.15
N THR A 27 30.18 -2.18 -4.19
CA THR A 27 29.53 -1.72 -5.43
C THR A 27 30.28 -2.26 -6.62
N LEU A 28 29.58 -2.45 -7.74
CA LEU A 28 30.19 -2.88 -8.99
C LEU A 28 31.23 -1.86 -9.49
N GLY A 29 31.03 -0.57 -9.20
CA GLY A 29 31.96 0.51 -9.58
C GLY A 29 33.29 0.53 -8.83
N SER A 30 33.38 -0.17 -7.69
CA SER A 30 34.64 -0.33 -6.93
C SER A 30 35.54 -1.44 -7.50
N GLY A 31 35.08 -2.13 -8.54
CA GLY A 31 35.74 -3.28 -9.12
C GLY A 31 35.03 -4.59 -8.81
N PHE A 32 35.30 -5.60 -9.63
CA PHE A 32 34.68 -6.91 -9.56
C PHE A 32 35.59 -7.99 -10.15
N VAL A 33 35.35 -9.23 -9.73
CA VAL A 33 35.92 -10.43 -10.34
C VAL A 33 34.87 -11.05 -11.24
N ILE A 34 35.26 -11.37 -12.48
CA ILE A 34 34.42 -12.00 -13.48
C ILE A 34 34.98 -13.38 -13.82
N THR A 35 34.11 -14.38 -13.81
CA THR A 35 34.44 -15.77 -14.12
C THR A 35 33.52 -16.29 -15.21
N LEU A 36 34.09 -16.80 -16.29
CA LEU A 36 33.39 -17.47 -17.37
C LEU A 36 33.65 -18.98 -17.31
N THR A 37 32.62 -19.81 -17.46
CA THR A 37 32.78 -21.27 -17.57
C THR A 37 31.78 -21.88 -18.54
N ASP A 38 32.22 -22.92 -19.25
CA ASP A 38 31.40 -23.79 -20.10
C ASP A 38 31.02 -25.11 -19.38
N GLY A 39 31.34 -25.23 -18.09
CA GLY A 39 31.17 -26.46 -17.31
C GLY A 39 32.35 -27.44 -17.39
N GLN A 40 33.37 -27.17 -18.20
CA GLN A 40 34.58 -27.97 -18.30
C GLN A 40 35.85 -27.17 -18.03
N SER A 41 35.96 -25.99 -18.64
CA SER A 41 37.00 -25.00 -18.46
C SER A 41 36.46 -23.77 -17.72
N ALA A 42 37.38 -22.98 -17.16
CA ALA A 42 37.04 -21.72 -16.51
C ALA A 42 38.10 -20.66 -16.86
N TRP A 43 37.64 -19.42 -16.96
CA TRP A 43 38.48 -18.24 -17.16
C TRP A 43 38.09 -17.16 -16.16
N ILE A 44 39.08 -16.50 -15.56
CA ILE A 44 38.87 -15.49 -14.51
C ILE A 44 39.55 -14.19 -14.92
N GLY A 45 38.86 -13.07 -14.73
CA GLY A 45 39.41 -11.73 -14.87
C GLY A 45 39.07 -10.90 -13.64
N THR A 46 39.93 -9.92 -13.34
CA THR A 46 39.67 -8.92 -12.30
C THR A 46 39.60 -7.56 -12.98
N VAL A 47 38.58 -6.78 -12.62
CA VAL A 47 38.39 -5.42 -13.11
C VAL A 47 38.44 -4.49 -11.90
N SER A 48 39.37 -3.56 -11.93
CA SER A 48 39.60 -2.55 -10.89
C SER A 48 38.71 -1.32 -11.08
N GLU A 49 38.53 -0.54 -10.01
CA GLU A 49 37.81 0.75 -10.08
C GLU A 49 38.44 1.73 -11.09
N SER A 50 39.77 1.74 -11.21
CA SER A 50 40.48 2.58 -12.17
C SER A 50 40.16 2.20 -13.61
N GLU A 51 40.08 0.90 -13.93
CA GLU A 51 39.74 0.42 -15.27
C GLU A 51 38.28 0.75 -15.62
N ILE A 52 37.37 0.64 -14.66
CA ILE A 52 35.96 1.03 -14.85
C ILE A 52 35.85 2.54 -15.13
N SER A 53 36.61 3.35 -14.39
CA SER A 53 36.58 4.81 -14.55
C SER A 53 37.19 5.22 -15.89
N GLN A 54 38.30 4.59 -16.28
CA GLN A 54 38.94 4.84 -17.58
C GLN A 54 38.04 4.44 -18.76
N GLU A 55 37.41 3.26 -18.72
CA GLU A 55 36.52 2.81 -19.80
C GLU A 55 35.27 3.73 -19.90
N ALA A 56 34.76 4.24 -18.77
CA ALA A 56 33.67 5.22 -18.80
C ALA A 56 34.10 6.53 -19.50
N ASP A 57 35.30 7.03 -19.20
CA ASP A 57 35.88 8.22 -19.82
C ASP A 57 36.12 8.01 -21.33
N ASP A 58 36.64 6.85 -21.72
CA ASP A 58 36.88 6.47 -23.12
C ASP A 58 35.57 6.37 -23.92
N MET A 59 34.47 5.97 -23.26
CA MET A 59 33.12 5.96 -23.84
C MET A 59 32.39 7.31 -23.75
N ALA A 60 33.00 8.34 -23.17
CA ALA A 60 32.40 9.64 -22.88
C ALA A 60 31.06 9.53 -22.10
N LEU A 61 31.02 8.61 -21.12
CA LEU A 61 29.89 8.38 -20.22
C LEU A 61 30.24 8.77 -18.79
N GLU A 62 29.27 9.29 -18.05
CA GLU A 62 29.41 9.44 -16.60
C GLU A 62 29.63 8.06 -15.96
N LYS A 63 30.58 7.96 -15.03
CA LYS A 63 30.96 6.70 -14.37
C LYS A 63 29.75 5.96 -13.80
N GLU A 64 28.82 6.66 -13.16
CA GLU A 64 27.61 6.06 -12.59
C GLU A 64 26.72 5.43 -13.67
N LYS A 65 26.53 6.13 -14.80
CA LYS A 65 25.75 5.61 -15.93
C LYS A 65 26.42 4.40 -16.57
N TYR A 66 27.74 4.41 -16.68
CA TYR A 66 28.49 3.27 -17.18
C TYR A 66 28.35 2.05 -16.26
N VAL A 67 28.46 2.24 -14.94
CA VAL A 67 28.27 1.18 -13.95
C VAL A 67 26.84 0.62 -13.98
N ASP A 68 25.83 1.44 -14.24
CA ASP A 68 24.46 0.97 -14.44
C ASP A 68 24.31 0.09 -15.69
N GLU A 69 24.98 0.45 -16.79
CA GLU A 69 25.02 -0.38 -18.00
C GLU A 69 25.75 -1.71 -17.76
N LEU A 70 26.88 -1.71 -17.03
CA LEU A 70 27.55 -2.94 -16.57
C LEU A 70 26.62 -3.82 -15.73
N ARG A 71 25.87 -3.20 -14.80
CA ARG A 71 24.91 -3.93 -13.96
C ARG A 71 23.82 -4.59 -14.79
N LYS A 72 23.26 -3.89 -15.78
CA LYS A 72 22.24 -4.46 -16.68
C LYS A 72 22.79 -5.62 -17.50
N ALA A 73 23.97 -5.44 -18.10
CA ALA A 73 24.58 -6.44 -18.97
C ALA A 73 25.02 -7.70 -18.22
N LEU A 74 25.67 -7.54 -17.06
CA LEU A 74 26.37 -8.65 -16.40
C LEU A 74 25.60 -9.25 -15.22
N VAL A 75 24.73 -8.47 -14.55
CA VAL A 75 24.11 -8.85 -13.27
C VAL A 75 22.60 -9.01 -13.35
N SER A 76 21.88 -7.96 -13.75
CA SER A 76 20.42 -7.90 -13.67
C SER A 76 19.71 -8.71 -14.76
N GLY A 77 20.41 -9.02 -15.85
CA GLY A 77 19.82 -9.56 -17.06
C GLY A 77 19.18 -8.46 -17.91
N ALA A 78 19.17 -8.69 -19.22
CA ALA A 78 18.51 -7.83 -20.19
C ALA A 78 17.04 -7.55 -19.79
N GLY A 79 16.68 -6.28 -19.64
CA GLY A 79 15.27 -5.87 -19.61
C GLY A 79 14.62 -6.12 -20.98
N PRO A 80 13.28 -5.93 -21.12
CA PRO A 80 12.57 -6.19 -22.37
C PRO A 80 13.13 -5.46 -23.60
N THR A 81 13.82 -4.34 -23.37
CA THR A 81 14.30 -3.42 -24.41
C THR A 81 15.80 -3.51 -24.66
N ASP A 82 16.57 -4.03 -23.70
CA ASP A 82 18.04 -4.05 -23.78
C ASP A 82 18.49 -5.44 -24.24
N THR A 83 19.15 -5.54 -25.39
CA THR A 83 19.71 -6.82 -25.87
C THR A 83 21.23 -6.77 -25.87
N TYR A 84 21.86 -7.65 -25.11
CA TYR A 84 23.33 -7.75 -25.04
C TYR A 84 23.84 -8.96 -25.82
N LYS A 85 24.96 -8.79 -26.51
CA LYS A 85 25.71 -9.88 -27.16
C LYS A 85 27.02 -10.09 -26.43
N PHE A 86 27.39 -11.35 -26.23
CA PHE A 86 28.63 -11.72 -25.55
C PHE A 86 29.54 -12.45 -26.54
N ASN A 87 30.81 -12.06 -26.54
CA ASN A 87 31.83 -12.64 -27.40
C ASN A 87 33.02 -13.04 -26.53
N PHE A 88 33.56 -14.22 -26.78
CA PHE A 88 34.77 -14.69 -26.11
C PHE A 88 35.64 -15.47 -27.08
N SER A 89 36.91 -15.10 -27.16
CA SER A 89 37.90 -15.82 -27.95
C SER A 89 38.78 -16.66 -27.02
N LYS A 90 38.73 -17.99 -27.17
CA LYS A 90 39.53 -18.93 -26.36
C LYS A 90 41.04 -18.77 -26.57
N ASP A 91 41.46 -18.31 -27.76
CA ASP A 91 42.88 -18.13 -28.12
C ASP A 91 43.48 -16.86 -27.50
N SER A 92 42.75 -15.75 -27.57
CA SER A 92 43.19 -14.45 -27.01
C SER A 92 42.77 -14.27 -25.55
N CYS A 93 41.90 -15.16 -25.05
CA CYS A 93 41.19 -15.05 -23.77
C CYS A 93 40.51 -13.69 -23.54
N GLN A 94 40.15 -13.00 -24.63
CA GLN A 94 39.45 -11.73 -24.56
C GLN A 94 37.94 -11.95 -24.55
N PHE A 95 37.31 -11.49 -23.48
CA PHE A 95 35.86 -11.41 -23.35
C PHE A 95 35.41 -9.99 -23.72
N SER A 96 34.33 -9.87 -24.47
CA SER A 96 33.71 -8.58 -24.76
C SER A 96 32.20 -8.72 -24.85
N PHE A 97 31.51 -7.62 -24.62
CA PHE A 97 30.06 -7.58 -24.73
C PHE A 97 29.62 -6.28 -25.37
N GLU A 98 28.58 -6.40 -26.16
CA GLU A 98 28.02 -5.32 -26.96
C GLU A 98 26.59 -5.07 -26.54
N LYS A 99 26.19 -3.80 -26.57
CA LYS A 99 24.80 -3.40 -26.43
C LYS A 99 24.22 -3.23 -27.83
N ASN A 100 23.11 -3.91 -28.10
CA ASN A 100 22.33 -3.68 -29.31
C ASN A 100 21.30 -2.58 -29.05
N LEU A 101 21.35 -1.53 -29.85
CA LEU A 101 20.34 -0.48 -29.91
C LEU A 101 19.71 -0.52 -31.30
N LYS A 102 18.51 -1.11 -31.39
CA LYS A 102 17.79 -1.32 -32.66
C LYS A 102 18.67 -2.13 -33.63
N ASP A 103 19.15 -1.52 -34.71
CA ASP A 103 19.93 -2.16 -35.77
C ASP A 103 21.44 -1.95 -35.64
N VAL A 104 21.90 -1.24 -34.59
CA VAL A 104 23.31 -0.96 -34.36
C VAL A 104 23.76 -1.62 -33.07
N SER A 105 24.89 -2.33 -33.11
CA SER A 105 25.59 -2.78 -31.91
C SER A 105 26.85 -1.97 -31.70
N PHE A 106 27.17 -1.69 -30.44
CA PHE A 106 28.44 -1.09 -30.05
C PHE A 106 29.02 -1.83 -28.86
N ARG A 107 30.36 -1.88 -28.79
CA ARG A 107 31.07 -2.50 -27.68
C ARG A 107 30.86 -1.68 -26.42
N LEU A 108 30.33 -2.34 -25.39
CA LEU A 108 30.09 -1.75 -24.08
C LEU A 108 31.25 -2.03 -23.12
N GLY A 109 32.00 -3.10 -23.33
CA GLY A 109 33.22 -3.35 -22.58
C GLY A 109 33.97 -4.58 -23.07
N SER A 110 35.23 -4.68 -22.66
CA SER A 110 36.07 -5.85 -22.90
C SER A 110 37.02 -6.10 -21.74
N PHE A 111 37.21 -7.37 -21.41
CA PHE A 111 38.08 -7.83 -20.33
C PHE A 111 38.99 -8.93 -20.84
N ASN A 112 40.25 -8.91 -20.41
CA ASN A 112 41.14 -10.04 -20.59
C ASN A 112 40.89 -11.01 -19.44
N LEU A 113 40.57 -12.25 -19.78
CA LEU A 113 40.41 -13.33 -18.81
C LEU A 113 41.64 -14.22 -18.86
N GLU A 114 41.97 -14.87 -17.76
CA GLU A 114 43.05 -15.85 -17.67
C GLU A 114 42.46 -17.24 -17.51
N LYS A 115 42.97 -18.20 -18.29
CA LYS A 115 42.53 -19.59 -18.18
C LYS A 115 42.96 -20.18 -16.84
N VAL A 116 42.00 -20.73 -16.11
CA VAL A 116 42.24 -21.32 -14.80
C VAL A 116 42.89 -22.70 -14.94
N ALA A 117 43.94 -22.96 -14.16
CA ALA A 117 44.64 -24.24 -14.15
C ALA A 117 43.81 -25.40 -13.57
N ASN A 118 42.97 -25.12 -12.56
CA ASN A 118 42.05 -26.09 -11.95
C ASN A 118 40.56 -25.66 -12.10
N PRO A 119 39.96 -25.83 -13.29
CA PRO A 119 38.56 -25.45 -13.53
C PRO A 119 37.57 -26.17 -12.61
N ALA A 120 37.87 -27.42 -12.25
CA ALA A 120 36.97 -28.24 -11.46
C ALA A 120 36.74 -27.66 -10.06
N GLU A 121 37.72 -26.97 -9.48
CA GLU A 121 37.58 -26.29 -8.19
C GLU A 121 36.67 -25.07 -8.28
N VAL A 122 36.85 -24.25 -9.32
CA VAL A 122 35.99 -23.09 -9.58
C VAL A 122 34.55 -23.52 -9.81
N ILE A 123 34.32 -24.58 -10.59
CA ILE A 123 32.98 -25.10 -10.87
C ILE A 123 32.34 -25.69 -9.60
N ARG A 124 33.12 -26.41 -8.78
CA ARG A 124 32.62 -26.91 -7.47
C ARG A 124 32.22 -25.77 -6.55
N GLU A 125 33.06 -24.75 -6.40
CA GLU A 125 32.73 -23.56 -5.60
C GLU A 125 31.48 -22.86 -6.15
N LEU A 126 31.37 -22.76 -7.48
CA LEU A 126 30.21 -22.16 -8.13
C LEU A 126 28.92 -22.90 -7.76
N ILE A 127 28.94 -24.24 -7.84
CA ILE A 127 27.80 -25.09 -7.51
C ILE A 127 27.48 -25.03 -6.01
N CYS A 128 28.49 -25.10 -5.13
CA CYS A 128 28.29 -24.98 -3.68
C CYS A 128 27.58 -23.67 -3.32
N TYR A 129 28.03 -22.54 -3.85
CA TYR A 129 27.36 -21.26 -3.66
C TYR A 129 25.90 -21.28 -4.12
N CYS A 130 25.60 -21.91 -5.26
CA CYS A 130 24.23 -22.03 -5.76
C CYS A 130 23.36 -22.85 -4.79
N LEU A 131 23.88 -23.97 -4.25
CA LEU A 131 23.19 -24.81 -3.27
C LEU A 131 22.95 -24.08 -1.95
N ASP A 132 23.94 -23.34 -1.46
CA ASP A 132 23.83 -22.51 -0.26
C ASP A 132 22.78 -21.41 -0.45
N THR A 133 22.79 -20.75 -1.61
CA THR A 133 21.82 -19.71 -1.97
C THR A 133 20.41 -20.29 -2.05
N ILE A 134 20.22 -21.47 -2.67
CA ILE A 134 18.92 -22.15 -2.72
C ILE A 134 18.43 -22.45 -1.30
N SER A 135 19.29 -23.00 -0.46
CA SER A 135 18.96 -23.36 0.92
C SER A 135 18.57 -22.13 1.75
N GLU A 136 19.33 -21.04 1.64
CA GLU A 136 19.03 -19.77 2.31
C GLU A 136 17.69 -19.17 1.83
N LYS A 137 17.45 -19.17 0.51
CA LYS A 137 16.20 -18.64 -0.06
C LYS A 137 15.01 -19.50 0.32
N GLN A 138 15.16 -20.83 0.37
CA GLN A 138 14.13 -21.74 0.83
C GLN A 138 13.77 -21.47 2.30
N ALA A 139 14.77 -21.37 3.19
CA ALA A 139 14.53 -21.06 4.60
C ALA A 139 13.83 -19.70 4.78
N LYS A 140 14.23 -18.67 4.02
CA LYS A 140 13.55 -17.36 4.02
C LYS A 140 12.11 -17.45 3.51
N ASN A 141 11.86 -18.24 2.47
CA ASN A 141 10.53 -18.43 1.93
C ASN A 141 9.61 -19.14 2.95
N GLU A 142 10.08 -20.23 3.56
CA GLU A 142 9.35 -20.93 4.63
C GLU A 142 9.05 -20.01 5.83
N HIS A 143 10.00 -19.16 6.20
CA HIS A 143 9.80 -18.18 7.25
C HIS A 143 8.74 -17.14 6.87
N LEU A 144 8.83 -16.54 5.68
CA LEU A 144 7.84 -15.57 5.18
C LEU A 144 6.45 -16.20 5.04
N GLN A 145 6.37 -17.46 4.64
CA GLN A 145 5.12 -18.21 4.56
C GLN A 145 4.47 -18.34 5.93
N LYS A 146 5.23 -18.70 6.97
CA LYS A 146 4.74 -18.77 8.35
C LYS A 146 4.27 -17.40 8.87
N GLU A 147 5.00 -16.34 8.55
CA GLU A 147 4.62 -14.97 8.92
C GLU A 147 3.33 -14.54 8.22
N ASN A 148 3.16 -14.88 6.93
CA ASN A 148 1.94 -14.61 6.18
C ASN A 148 0.74 -15.35 6.79
N GLU A 149 0.89 -16.64 7.11
CA GLU A 149 -0.15 -17.43 7.79
C GLU A 149 -0.48 -16.88 9.19
N ARG A 150 0.51 -16.37 9.92
CA ARG A 150 0.27 -15.69 11.20
C ARG A 150 -0.55 -14.42 10.99
N LEU A 151 -0.11 -13.54 10.09
CA LEU A 151 -0.79 -12.27 9.81
C LEU A 151 -2.21 -12.49 9.30
N LEU A 152 -2.44 -13.51 8.48
CA LEU A 152 -3.77 -13.87 8.01
C LEU A 152 -4.69 -14.31 9.17
N ARG A 153 -4.17 -15.10 10.13
CA ARG A 153 -4.93 -15.48 11.32
C ARG A 153 -5.24 -14.28 12.20
N ASP A 154 -4.26 -13.41 12.44
CA ASP A 154 -4.45 -12.19 13.24
C ASP A 154 -5.47 -11.25 12.59
N TRP A 155 -5.41 -11.10 11.27
CA TRP A 155 -6.39 -10.31 10.51
C TRP A 155 -7.81 -10.85 10.66
N ASN A 156 -7.99 -12.17 10.53
CA ASN A 156 -9.30 -12.81 10.71
C ASN A 156 -9.83 -12.64 12.15
N ASP A 157 -8.99 -12.81 13.17
CA ASP A 157 -9.39 -12.62 14.58
C ASP A 157 -9.80 -11.16 14.86
N VAL A 158 -9.04 -10.19 14.36
CA VAL A 158 -9.39 -8.77 14.50
C VAL A 158 -10.69 -8.44 13.77
N GLN A 159 -10.89 -8.97 12.56
CA GLN A 159 -12.12 -8.80 11.80
C GLN A 159 -13.34 -9.35 12.56
N GLU A 160 -13.24 -10.56 13.11
CA GLU A 160 -14.32 -11.18 13.88
C GLU A 160 -14.66 -10.35 15.13
N ARG A 161 -13.63 -9.87 15.85
CA ARG A 161 -13.83 -9.00 17.02
C ARG A 161 -14.45 -7.67 16.64
N PHE A 162 -14.08 -7.12 15.49
CA PHE A 162 -14.64 -5.89 14.97
C PHE A 162 -16.14 -6.05 14.65
N GLU A 163 -16.52 -7.13 13.97
CA GLU A 163 -17.93 -7.43 13.66
C GLU A 163 -18.78 -7.61 14.94
N LYS A 164 -18.23 -8.29 15.96
CA LYS A 164 -18.87 -8.39 17.28
C LYS A 164 -19.04 -7.04 17.96
N CYS A 165 -18.03 -6.17 17.88
CA CYS A 165 -18.07 -4.82 18.44
C CYS A 165 -19.15 -3.97 17.75
N VAL A 166 -19.21 -3.99 16.41
CA VAL A 166 -20.24 -3.29 15.64
C VAL A 166 -21.63 -3.78 16.03
N SER A 167 -21.84 -5.10 16.09
CA SER A 167 -23.11 -5.70 16.47
C SER A 167 -23.53 -5.31 17.90
N ALA A 168 -22.60 -5.32 18.85
CA ALA A 168 -22.85 -4.91 20.23
C ALA A 168 -23.19 -3.42 20.32
N LYS A 169 -22.47 -2.57 19.58
CA LYS A 169 -22.72 -1.13 19.49
C LYS A 169 -24.11 -0.84 18.92
N GLU A 170 -24.50 -1.50 17.84
CA GLU A 170 -25.82 -1.35 17.22
C GLU A 170 -26.95 -1.81 18.15
N ALA A 171 -26.74 -2.90 18.91
CA ALA A 171 -27.70 -3.37 19.90
C ALA A 171 -27.92 -2.33 21.01
N VAL A 172 -26.84 -1.75 21.54
CA VAL A 172 -26.91 -0.69 22.57
C VAL A 172 -27.57 0.57 22.02
N GLU A 173 -27.23 1.00 20.80
CA GLU A 173 -27.88 2.15 20.16
C GLU A 173 -29.37 1.93 20.01
N THR A 174 -29.77 0.75 19.50
CA THR A 174 -31.19 0.41 19.32
C THR A 174 -31.95 0.41 20.64
N ASP A 175 -31.37 -0.15 21.70
CA ASP A 175 -31.97 -0.15 23.04
C ASP A 175 -32.10 1.28 23.60
N LEU A 176 -31.06 2.11 23.46
CA LEU A 176 -31.09 3.49 23.91
C LEU A 176 -32.15 4.31 23.16
N TYR A 177 -32.25 4.15 21.83
CA TYR A 177 -33.30 4.79 21.04
C TYR A 177 -34.70 4.37 21.47
N LYS A 178 -34.92 3.08 21.75
CA LYS A 178 -36.21 2.57 22.27
C LYS A 178 -36.57 3.23 23.59
N ARG A 179 -35.63 3.27 24.55
CA ARG A 179 -35.84 3.93 25.86
C ARG A 179 -36.11 5.42 25.71
N PHE A 180 -35.37 6.10 24.84
CA PHE A 180 -35.56 7.52 24.57
C PHE A 180 -36.96 7.83 23.99
N ILE A 181 -37.47 6.99 23.08
CA ILE A 181 -38.82 7.12 22.54
C ILE A 181 -39.88 7.01 23.66
N LEU A 182 -39.72 6.08 24.60
CA LEU A 182 -40.64 5.94 25.75
C LEU A 182 -40.69 7.23 26.57
N VAL A 183 -39.53 7.77 26.95
CA VAL A 183 -39.43 9.03 27.70
C VAL A 183 -40.06 10.19 26.93
N LEU A 184 -39.77 10.30 25.63
CA LEU A 184 -40.37 11.34 24.78
C LEU A 184 -41.89 11.21 24.71
N ASN A 185 -42.42 10.00 24.64
CA ASN A 185 -43.86 9.75 24.56
C ASN A 185 -44.57 10.11 25.87
N GLU A 186 -43.98 9.77 27.02
CA GLU A 186 -44.49 10.20 28.32
C GLU A 186 -44.48 11.72 28.47
N LYS A 187 -43.38 12.38 28.08
CA LYS A 187 -43.29 13.85 28.09
C LYS A 187 -44.33 14.47 27.15
N LYS A 188 -44.52 13.95 25.93
CA LYS A 188 -45.58 14.39 25.00
C LYS A 188 -46.98 14.18 25.57
N ALA A 189 -47.23 13.06 26.24
CA ALA A 189 -48.51 12.78 26.90
C ALA A 189 -48.80 13.79 28.03
N LYS A 190 -47.79 14.09 28.86
CA LYS A 190 -47.92 15.08 29.93
C LYS A 190 -48.16 16.49 29.40
N ILE A 191 -47.47 16.90 28.32
CA ILE A 191 -47.72 18.17 27.65
C ILE A 191 -49.17 18.25 27.15
N ARG A 192 -49.66 17.19 26.48
CA ARG A 192 -51.05 17.15 25.99
C ARG A 192 -52.08 17.24 27.11
N SER A 193 -51.86 16.57 28.25
CA SER A 193 -52.79 16.65 29.37
C SER A 193 -52.80 18.02 30.05
N LEU A 194 -51.64 18.68 30.15
CA LEU A 194 -51.53 20.04 30.66
C LEU A 194 -52.23 21.05 29.74
N TYR A 195 -52.04 20.96 28.42
CA TYR A 195 -52.78 21.81 27.47
C TYR A 195 -54.30 21.60 27.57
N LYS A 196 -54.74 20.36 27.76
CA LYS A 196 -56.17 20.06 27.94
C LYS A 196 -56.72 20.72 29.20
N LEU A 197 -56.02 20.58 30.34
CA LEU A 197 -56.42 21.20 31.60
C LEU A 197 -56.43 22.73 31.50
N LEU A 198 -55.44 23.33 30.83
CA LEU A 198 -55.37 24.77 30.59
C LEU A 198 -56.58 25.27 29.79
N ASN A 199 -56.93 24.56 28.71
CA ASN A 199 -58.10 24.91 27.90
C ASN A 199 -59.41 24.77 28.69
N GLU A 200 -59.55 23.73 29.53
CA GLU A 200 -60.73 23.56 30.39
C GLU A 200 -60.89 24.72 31.39
N VAL A 201 -59.79 25.17 32.00
CA VAL A 201 -59.78 26.34 32.90
C VAL A 201 -60.14 27.62 32.13
N GLN A 202 -59.56 27.81 30.94
CA GLN A 202 -59.82 28.99 30.12
C GLN A 202 -61.28 29.06 29.63
N GLU A 203 -61.88 27.92 29.28
CA GLU A 203 -63.30 27.85 28.95
C GLU A 203 -64.19 28.08 30.18
N LEU A 204 -63.80 27.61 31.36
CA LEU A 204 -64.52 27.92 32.60
C LEU A 204 -64.48 29.43 32.92
N GLU A 205 -63.33 30.08 32.73
CA GLU A 205 -63.17 31.53 32.88
C GLU A 205 -64.05 32.30 31.89
N LYS A 206 -64.04 31.95 30.60
CA LYS A 206 -64.93 32.56 29.60
C LYS A 206 -66.41 32.37 29.94
N ASN A 207 -66.79 31.21 30.49
CA ASN A 207 -68.16 30.93 30.92
C ASN A 207 -68.56 31.68 32.21
N ILE A 208 -67.61 32.00 33.08
CA ILE A 208 -67.82 32.86 34.25
C ILE A 208 -67.95 34.33 33.83
N GLU A 209 -67.17 34.76 32.84
CA GLU A 209 -67.20 36.10 32.26
C GLU A 209 -68.46 36.34 31.42
N HIS A 210 -68.94 35.33 30.66
CA HIS A 210 -70.22 35.38 29.94
C HIS A 210 -71.47 35.34 30.84
N LYS A 211 -71.34 34.99 32.12
CA LYS A 211 -72.45 35.01 33.08
C LYS A 211 -72.58 36.36 33.79
N ARG A 212 -71.66 37.31 33.57
CA ARG A 212 -71.58 38.55 34.35
C ARG A 212 -71.99 39.83 33.61
N GLU A 213 -72.19 39.86 32.29
CA GLU A 213 -72.68 41.08 31.60
C GLU A 213 -73.71 40.70 30.53
N ILE A 214 -74.84 41.41 30.30
CA ILE A 214 -75.01 42.87 30.13
C ILE A 214 -76.52 43.28 30.34
N PRO A 215 -76.92 44.56 30.58
CA PRO A 215 -76.86 45.65 29.57
C PRO A 215 -76.34 47.00 30.15
N THR A 216 -75.59 47.86 29.45
CA THR A 216 -76.09 48.78 28.41
C THR A 216 -74.93 49.61 27.81
N CYS A 217 -74.90 49.65 26.47
CA CYS A 217 -74.40 50.66 25.49
C CYS A 217 -73.57 51.90 25.92
N SER A 218 -72.45 52.19 25.22
CA SER A 218 -72.23 53.43 24.41
C SER A 218 -70.78 53.57 23.86
N GLU A 219 -70.66 53.49 22.53
CA GLU A 219 -69.90 54.34 21.56
C GLU A 219 -68.35 54.52 21.52
N MET A 220 -67.85 54.47 20.26
CA MET A 220 -66.62 55.06 19.67
C MET A 220 -65.24 54.49 20.10
N THR A 221 -64.23 54.23 19.26
CA THR A 221 -63.87 54.65 17.88
C THR A 221 -62.72 53.76 17.35
N THR A 222 -62.67 53.57 16.02
CA THR A 222 -61.50 53.40 15.10
C THR A 222 -60.53 52.22 15.32
N ASP A 223 -60.45 51.29 14.36
CA ASP A 223 -59.51 51.27 13.20
C ASP A 223 -58.04 51.12 13.64
N ARG A 224 -57.18 50.25 13.11
CA ARG A 224 -57.24 49.24 12.05
C ARG A 224 -55.90 48.49 12.12
N ASP A 225 -55.94 47.20 11.77
CA ASP A 225 -54.87 46.33 11.27
C ASP A 225 -53.40 46.79 11.29
N SER A 226 -52.52 45.90 11.76
CA SER A 226 -51.21 45.69 11.11
C SER A 226 -50.65 44.29 11.38
N ILE A 227 -51.01 43.35 10.52
CA ILE A 227 -50.11 42.25 10.14
C ILE A 227 -49.35 42.74 8.90
N TYR A 228 -48.09 42.30 8.75
CA TYR A 228 -47.12 42.64 7.68
C TYR A 228 -46.43 44.00 7.91
N ASP A 229 -45.13 44.20 7.70
CA ASP A 229 -44.23 43.57 6.74
C ASP A 229 -42.75 43.91 7.09
N GLU A 230 -41.86 43.04 6.64
CA GLU A 230 -40.48 43.20 6.14
C GLU A 230 -39.56 44.41 6.48
N SER A 231 -38.25 44.08 6.43
CA SER A 231 -37.07 44.98 6.27
C SER A 231 -36.50 45.55 7.58
N THR A 232 -35.20 45.75 7.79
CA THR A 232 -33.92 45.51 7.09
C THR A 232 -32.87 45.71 8.20
N ASP A 233 -31.83 44.90 8.28
CA ASP A 233 -30.49 45.15 7.71
C ASP A 233 -29.69 46.30 8.36
N GLU A 234 -28.40 46.00 8.54
CA GLU A 234 -27.26 46.81 8.92
C GLU A 234 -27.17 47.36 10.36
N GLU A 235 -26.23 46.82 11.15
CA GLU A 235 -25.03 47.60 11.51
C GLU A 235 -23.88 46.68 11.98
N ASN A 236 -22.72 46.93 11.39
CA ASN A 236 -21.43 46.27 11.59
C ASN A 236 -20.80 46.69 12.92
N GLU A 237 -20.02 45.81 13.57
CA GLU A 237 -18.72 46.19 14.15
C GLU A 237 -17.84 44.96 14.47
N ILE A 238 -16.71 44.86 13.77
CA ILE A 238 -15.54 44.01 14.04
C ILE A 238 -14.61 44.85 14.93
N PRO A 239 -13.95 44.35 16.02
CA PRO A 239 -12.54 43.89 15.93
C PRO A 239 -12.11 42.92 17.08
N PRO A 240 -10.80 42.70 17.35
CA PRO A 240 -9.94 41.71 16.70
C PRO A 240 -9.33 40.67 17.68
N ASN A 241 -8.77 39.59 17.14
CA ASN A 241 -7.84 38.73 17.89
C ASN A 241 -6.55 39.49 18.25
N PRO A 242 -5.86 39.11 19.35
CA PRO A 242 -4.53 38.55 19.11
C PRO A 242 -4.11 37.36 20.01
N SER A 243 -3.36 36.49 19.34
CA SER A 243 -2.36 35.48 19.73
C SER A 243 -1.70 35.56 21.11
N VAL A 244 -1.37 34.38 21.69
CA VAL A 244 -0.11 33.97 22.38
C VAL A 244 -0.16 32.42 22.56
N LEU A 245 0.54 31.58 21.76
CA LEU A 245 1.85 30.90 22.00
C LEU A 245 2.03 30.40 23.47
N THR A 246 2.32 29.14 23.83
CA THR A 246 3.48 28.29 23.47
C THR A 246 3.37 26.89 24.10
N SER A 247 3.80 25.88 23.34
CA SER A 247 4.57 24.66 23.69
C SER A 247 4.86 24.29 25.15
N ALA A 248 4.71 23.00 25.50
CA ALA A 248 5.79 22.01 25.51
C ALA A 248 5.46 20.76 26.36
N THR A 249 5.63 19.58 25.76
CA THR A 249 6.02 18.27 26.32
C THR A 249 5.54 17.84 27.71
N LEU A 250 4.88 16.67 27.79
CA LEU A 250 5.30 15.57 28.67
C LEU A 250 4.68 14.22 28.23
N LYS A 251 5.47 13.17 28.44
CA LYS A 251 5.26 11.79 28.02
C LYS A 251 4.26 11.05 28.92
N ARG A 252 3.52 10.12 28.31
CA ARG A 252 3.25 8.73 28.72
C ARG A 252 2.71 8.52 30.15
N ASP A 253 1.42 8.19 30.24
CA ASP A 253 0.94 6.94 30.85
C ASP A 253 -0.57 6.77 30.54
N ASP A 254 -0.90 5.80 29.69
CA ASP A 254 -2.28 5.37 29.45
C ASP A 254 -2.67 4.39 30.56
N SER A 255 -3.56 4.84 31.44
CA SER A 255 -4.24 4.00 32.42
C SER A 255 -5.66 4.54 32.60
N ILE A 256 -6.54 4.19 31.66
CA ILE A 256 -7.94 4.63 31.65
C ILE A 256 -8.81 3.60 32.39
N ILE A 257 -8.57 3.39 33.69
CA ILE A 257 -9.55 2.71 34.54
C ILE A 257 -9.54 3.34 35.95
N SER A 258 -10.68 3.91 36.32
CA SER A 258 -11.10 4.43 37.63
C SER A 258 -10.93 5.92 37.89
N SER A 259 -11.99 6.69 37.59
CA SER A 259 -12.64 7.48 38.64
C SER A 259 -14.13 7.72 38.32
N PRO A 260 -15.01 7.73 39.35
CA PRO A 260 -16.42 8.07 39.22
C PRO A 260 -16.62 9.55 39.54
N ASP A 261 -17.26 10.31 38.65
CA ASP A 261 -18.18 11.39 39.04
C ASP A 261 -18.88 11.92 37.78
N VAL A 262 -20.14 11.53 37.64
CA VAL A 262 -21.04 12.03 36.60
C VAL A 262 -21.64 13.32 37.14
N THR A 263 -21.20 14.47 36.63
CA THR A 263 -21.99 15.69 36.74
C THR A 263 -23.11 15.67 35.70
N ASP A 264 -24.34 15.82 36.18
CA ASP A 264 -25.58 15.86 35.41
C ASP A 264 -25.60 17.11 34.51
N ILE A 265 -25.30 16.93 33.22
CA ILE A 265 -25.37 17.99 32.21
C ILE A 265 -26.71 17.86 31.47
N ALA A 266 -27.59 18.83 31.69
CA ALA A 266 -28.86 18.95 30.98
C ALA A 266 -28.64 19.06 29.45
N PRO A 267 -29.49 18.44 28.62
CA PRO A 267 -29.27 18.38 27.18
C PRO A 267 -29.49 19.74 26.51
N SER A 268 -28.38 20.39 26.12
CA SER A 268 -28.38 21.60 25.29
C SER A 268 -28.58 21.26 23.81
N ARG A 269 -29.40 22.07 23.14
CA ARG A 269 -29.79 21.96 21.72
C ARG A 269 -28.58 22.21 20.81
N LYS A 270 -27.89 21.14 20.38
CA LYS A 270 -26.80 21.24 19.38
C LYS A 270 -27.34 21.67 18.02
N ARG A 271 -26.94 22.86 17.60
CA ARG A 271 -27.02 23.39 16.23
C ARG A 271 -26.18 22.50 15.30
N ARG A 272 -26.79 22.01 14.22
CA ARG A 272 -26.13 21.19 13.19
C ARG A 272 -25.03 22.04 12.52
N GLN A 273 -23.75 21.73 12.76
CA GLN A 273 -22.70 22.23 11.87
C GLN A 273 -22.73 21.39 10.59
N ARG A 274 -22.99 22.07 9.48
CA ARG A 274 -22.93 21.52 8.13
C ARG A 274 -21.44 21.38 7.78
N MET A 275 -20.93 20.15 7.75
CA MET A 275 -19.59 19.89 7.20
C MET A 275 -19.60 20.27 5.71
N GLN A 276 -18.67 21.13 5.32
CA GLN A 276 -18.36 21.41 3.92
C GLN A 276 -17.85 20.14 3.26
N LYS A 277 -18.47 19.74 2.15
CA LYS A 277 -17.91 18.74 1.24
C LYS A 277 -16.67 19.36 0.59
N ASN A 278 -15.49 18.88 0.95
CA ASN A 278 -14.31 19.01 0.11
C ASN A 278 -13.96 17.63 -0.44
N LEU A 279 -13.93 17.57 -1.77
CA LEU A 279 -13.60 16.42 -2.59
C LEU A 279 -12.18 15.95 -2.30
N GLY A 280 -12.05 14.67 -1.95
CA GLY A 280 -10.80 13.92 -1.94
C GLY A 280 -10.88 12.81 -2.99
N THR A 281 -10.00 12.91 -3.97
CA THR A 281 -9.66 12.02 -5.09
C THR A 281 -9.85 10.52 -4.83
N GLU A 282 -10.63 9.87 -5.71
CA GLU A 282 -10.71 8.41 -5.84
C GLU A 282 -9.42 7.82 -6.47
N PRO A 283 -8.92 6.67 -6.00
CA PRO A 283 -8.14 5.77 -6.84
C PRO A 283 -9.10 4.89 -7.67
N LYS A 284 -9.01 5.06 -8.99
CA LYS A 284 -9.65 4.26 -10.04
C LYS A 284 -9.25 2.78 -9.90
N MET A 285 -10.15 1.93 -9.41
CA MET A 285 -10.13 0.49 -9.67
C MET A 285 -10.97 0.24 -10.93
N ALA A 286 -10.30 -0.09 -12.04
CA ALA A 286 -10.98 -0.52 -13.26
C ALA A 286 -11.35 -2.00 -13.14
N SER A 287 -12.64 -2.27 -12.99
CA SER A 287 -13.22 -3.57 -13.35
C SER A 287 -13.32 -3.61 -14.87
N GLN A 288 -12.55 -4.48 -15.53
CA GLN A 288 -12.72 -4.75 -16.95
C GLN A 288 -13.22 -6.19 -17.13
N GLU A 289 -14.47 -6.22 -17.54
CA GLU A 289 -15.28 -7.35 -17.99
C GLU A 289 -14.55 -8.11 -19.11
N LEU A 290 -14.25 -9.40 -18.87
CA LEU A 290 -13.70 -10.30 -19.88
C LEU A 290 -14.83 -10.76 -20.80
N GLN A 291 -14.86 -10.23 -22.02
CA GLN A 291 -15.59 -10.83 -23.13
C GLN A 291 -14.88 -12.12 -23.56
N LEU A 292 -15.59 -13.24 -23.42
CA LEU A 292 -15.26 -14.51 -24.04
C LEU A 292 -15.46 -14.42 -25.56
N GLN A 293 -14.40 -14.68 -26.33
CA GLN A 293 -14.50 -15.20 -27.68
C GLN A 293 -13.57 -16.40 -27.83
N GLU A 294 -14.14 -17.52 -28.27
CA GLU A 294 -13.48 -18.77 -28.62
C GLU A 294 -12.35 -18.55 -29.64
N LYS A 295 -11.18 -19.12 -29.39
CA LYS A 295 -10.38 -19.82 -30.41
C LYS A 295 -9.26 -20.68 -29.83
N GLU A 296 -9.37 -21.97 -30.14
CA GLU A 296 -8.35 -23.02 -30.33
C GLU A 296 -7.29 -23.32 -29.25
N LYS A 297 -7.34 -24.60 -28.84
CA LYS A 297 -6.44 -25.33 -27.96
C LYS A 297 -5.26 -25.88 -28.77
N PRO A 298 -3.99 -25.68 -28.37
CA PRO A 298 -2.91 -26.56 -28.77
C PRO A 298 -2.75 -27.68 -27.73
N GLU A 299 -2.91 -28.92 -28.17
CA GLU A 299 -2.53 -30.13 -27.42
C GLU A 299 -1.01 -30.18 -27.22
N PHE A 300 -0.59 -30.47 -25.98
CA PHE A 300 0.77 -30.96 -25.68
C PHE A 300 0.69 -32.31 -24.96
N PRO A 301 1.63 -33.24 -25.21
CA PRO A 301 1.49 -34.64 -24.86
C PRO A 301 1.64 -34.95 -23.36
N GLU A 302 0.80 -35.85 -22.86
CA GLU A 302 0.88 -36.50 -21.57
C GLU A 302 2.14 -37.38 -21.48
N ASP A 303 3.27 -36.85 -21.03
CA ASP A 303 4.44 -37.70 -20.69
C ASP A 303 5.40 -37.13 -19.62
N PHE A 304 5.02 -36.05 -18.93
CA PHE A 304 5.89 -35.45 -17.89
C PHE A 304 5.42 -35.64 -16.44
N GLU A 305 4.22 -36.18 -16.20
CA GLU A 305 3.73 -36.39 -14.83
C GLU A 305 4.25 -37.68 -14.17
N THR A 306 4.77 -38.64 -14.94
CA THR A 306 5.21 -39.94 -14.39
C THR A 306 6.63 -39.93 -13.83
N SER A 307 7.42 -38.87 -14.03
CA SER A 307 8.84 -38.85 -13.58
C SER A 307 9.03 -38.23 -12.18
N VAL A 308 8.11 -37.38 -11.74
CA VAL A 308 8.25 -36.68 -10.44
C VAL A 308 7.81 -37.55 -9.25
N HIS A 309 6.92 -38.54 -9.47
CA HIS A 309 6.49 -39.45 -8.41
C HIS A 309 7.48 -40.59 -8.10
N VAL A 310 8.40 -40.93 -9.01
CA VAL A 310 9.36 -42.02 -8.78
C VAL A 310 10.49 -41.62 -7.82
N TYR A 311 10.76 -40.31 -7.65
CA TYR A 311 11.86 -39.85 -6.78
C TYR A 311 11.49 -39.75 -5.29
N TYR A 312 10.21 -39.67 -4.94
CA TYR A 312 9.77 -39.56 -3.54
C TYR A 312 9.62 -40.92 -2.84
N ASP A 313 9.44 -42.01 -3.58
CA ASP A 313 9.29 -43.35 -3.00
C ASP A 313 10.61 -44.07 -2.72
N TYR A 314 11.75 -43.59 -3.26
CA TYR A 314 13.07 -44.19 -3.01
C TYR A 314 13.78 -43.68 -1.75
N LEU A 315 13.23 -42.69 -1.04
CA LEU A 315 13.84 -42.12 0.18
C LEU A 315 13.11 -42.52 1.48
N ARG A 316 12.17 -43.48 1.42
CA ARG A 316 11.44 -43.98 2.60
C ARG A 316 11.52 -45.50 2.80
N ALA A 317 12.56 -46.16 2.30
CA ALA A 317 12.88 -47.54 2.64
C ALA A 317 14.24 -47.64 3.35
#